data_AF-A0A2S0KRT4-F1
#
_entry.id   AF-A0A2S0KRT4-F1
#
_cell.length_a   1.000
_cell.length_b   1.000
_cell.length_c   1.000
_cell.angle_alpha   90.00
_cell.angle_beta   90.00
_cell.angle_gamma   90.00
#
_symmetry.space_group_name_H-M   'P 1'
#
loop_
_entity.id
_entity.type
_entity.pdbx_description
1 polymer ?
#
loop_
_entity_poly.entity_id
_entity_poly.type
_entity_poly.pdbx_seq_one_letter_code
_entity_poly.pdbx_strand_id
1 'polypeptide(L)'
;MKRTLWKQENYKEYPVMVNQEQKQYCDKRILEKIEDQFNYAEQGKSKVFFMRYDARFPQDDCEHADNHSFRSFQANFMKNLSRKGLKPQYVAVREQSREKHQHYHVCLWLDGNKTQSIHNHIQTAERLWRS
;
A
#
# COMPACT_ATOMS: atom_id res chain seq x y z
N MET A 1 10.17 -4.87 -18.87
CA MET A 1 9.16 -5.96 -18.81
C MET A 1 7.80 -5.39 -19.19
N LYS A 2 7.06 -6.00 -20.14
CA LYS A 2 5.74 -5.51 -20.55
C LYS A 2 4.73 -5.66 -19.40
N ARG A 3 3.88 -4.64 -19.19
CA ARG A 3 2.76 -4.71 -18.25
C ARG A 3 1.68 -5.62 -18.83
N THR A 4 1.14 -6.52 -18.01
CA THR A 4 -0.02 -7.34 -18.36
C THR A 4 -1.25 -6.70 -17.72
N LEU A 5 -2.20 -6.27 -18.54
CA LEU A 5 -3.41 -5.59 -18.08
C LEU A 5 -4.55 -6.57 -17.85
N TRP A 6 -5.24 -6.42 -16.73
CA TRP A 6 -6.46 -7.15 -16.39
C TRP A 6 -7.69 -6.29 -16.71
N LYS A 7 -8.61 -6.82 -17.51
CA LYS A 7 -9.74 -6.07 -18.10
C LYS A 7 -11.11 -6.54 -17.64
N GLN A 8 -11.16 -7.66 -16.92
CA GLN A 8 -12.41 -8.25 -16.45
C GLN A 8 -12.78 -7.63 -15.10
N GLU A 9 -14.09 -7.54 -14.83
CA GLU A 9 -14.64 -6.95 -13.60
C GLU A 9 -14.35 -7.77 -12.35
N ASN A 10 -13.94 -9.03 -12.52
CA ASN A 10 -13.54 -9.89 -11.43
C ASN A 10 -12.10 -10.36 -11.66
N TYR A 11 -11.29 -10.31 -10.61
CA TYR A 11 -10.02 -11.02 -10.53
C TYR A 11 -10.24 -12.22 -9.61
N LYS A 12 -10.38 -13.41 -10.22
CA LYS A 12 -10.91 -14.61 -9.56
C LYS A 12 -12.30 -14.31 -8.95
N GLU A 13 -12.49 -14.54 -7.66
CA GLU A 13 -13.72 -14.23 -6.92
C GLU A 13 -13.83 -12.77 -6.46
N TYR A 14 -12.79 -11.94 -6.64
CA TYR A 14 -12.78 -10.56 -6.14
C TYR A 14 -13.24 -9.56 -7.20
N PRO A 15 -14.24 -8.72 -6.92
CA PRO A 15 -14.57 -7.61 -7.81
C PRO A 15 -13.43 -6.60 -7.86
N VAL A 16 -13.10 -6.13 -9.05
CA VAL A 16 -12.08 -5.12 -9.31
C VAL A 16 -12.65 -3.98 -10.15
N MET A 17 -12.15 -2.77 -9.90
CA MET A 17 -12.59 -1.58 -10.63
C MET A 17 -11.91 -1.54 -12.00
N VAL A 18 -12.66 -1.92 -13.03
CA VAL A 18 -12.28 -1.76 -14.44
C VAL A 18 -13.37 -0.99 -15.17
N ASN A 19 -12.98 -0.17 -16.13
CA ASN A 19 -13.91 0.51 -17.04
C ASN A 19 -13.42 0.30 -18.47
N GLN A 20 -14.17 -0.50 -19.25
CA GLN A 20 -13.78 -0.83 -20.61
C GLN A 20 -13.86 0.38 -21.56
N GLU A 21 -14.90 1.21 -21.42
CA GLU A 21 -15.12 2.39 -22.25
C GLU A 21 -13.99 3.42 -22.05
N GLN A 22 -13.62 3.66 -20.78
CA GLN A 22 -12.56 4.60 -20.41
C GLN A 22 -11.16 3.97 -20.46
N LYS A 23 -11.04 2.70 -20.86
CA LYS A 23 -9.78 1.93 -20.90
C LYS A 23 -9.02 1.93 -19.56
N GLN A 24 -9.75 1.95 -18.45
CA GLN A 24 -9.20 1.87 -17.10
C GLN A 24 -9.12 0.40 -16.70
N TYR A 25 -7.89 -0.11 -16.62
CA TYR A 25 -7.60 -1.51 -16.36
C TYR A 25 -6.61 -1.65 -15.20
N CYS A 26 -6.58 -2.81 -14.57
CA CYS A 26 -5.63 -3.08 -13.48
C CYS A 26 -4.32 -3.69 -14.04
N ASP A 27 -3.18 -3.46 -13.39
CA ASP A 27 -1.96 -4.25 -13.67
C ASP A 27 -2.11 -5.60 -12.97
N LYS A 28 -2.08 -6.69 -13.75
CA LYS A 28 -2.28 -8.06 -13.26
C LYS A 28 -1.28 -8.43 -12.16
N ARG A 29 -0.03 -7.97 -12.25
CA ARG A 29 1.01 -8.29 -11.25
C ARG A 29 0.74 -7.61 -9.91
N ILE A 30 0.14 -6.42 -9.95
CA ILE A 30 -0.28 -5.72 -8.73
C ILE A 30 -1.43 -6.48 -8.08
N LEU A 31 -2.41 -6.94 -8.87
CA LEU A 31 -3.50 -7.79 -8.35
C LEU A 31 -2.95 -9.08 -7.72
N GLU A 32 -2.06 -9.79 -8.41
CA GLU A 32 -1.38 -10.99 -7.89
C GLU A 32 -0.68 -10.69 -6.55
N LYS A 33 0.03 -9.55 -6.43
CA LYS A 33 0.71 -9.19 -5.17
C LYS A 33 -0.22 -8.75 -4.05
N ILE A 34 -1.32 -8.08 -4.35
CA ILE A 34 -2.34 -7.76 -3.36
C ILE A 34 -2.95 -9.05 -2.82
N GLU A 35 -3.31 -9.98 -3.70
CA GLU A 35 -3.87 -11.27 -3.30
C GLU A 35 -2.88 -12.10 -2.46
N ASP A 36 -1.62 -12.23 -2.90
CA ASP A 36 -0.56 -12.94 -2.17
C ASP A 36 -0.45 -12.43 -0.72
N GLN A 37 -0.41 -11.10 -0.55
CA GLN A 37 -0.28 -10.48 0.77
C GLN A 37 -1.56 -10.57 1.60
N PHE A 38 -2.73 -10.44 0.98
CA PHE A 38 -4.01 -10.58 1.64
C PHE A 38 -4.19 -12.00 2.20
N ASN A 39 -3.94 -13.03 1.37
CA ASN A 39 -4.01 -14.43 1.78
C ASN A 39 -3.02 -14.75 2.91
N TYR A 40 -1.80 -14.20 2.82
CA TYR A 40 -0.81 -14.33 3.89
C TYR A 40 -1.23 -13.59 5.19
N ALA A 41 -2.03 -12.52 5.09
CA ALA A 41 -2.59 -11.82 6.24
C ALA A 41 -3.66 -12.65 6.92
N GLU A 42 -4.62 -13.14 6.14
CA GLU A 42 -5.74 -13.99 6.58
C GLU A 42 -5.25 -15.26 7.26
N GLN A 43 -4.26 -15.95 6.68
CA GLN A 43 -3.71 -17.18 7.27
C GLN A 43 -2.93 -16.94 8.57
N GLY A 44 -2.27 -15.79 8.70
CA GLY A 44 -1.39 -15.49 9.84
C GLY A 44 -2.05 -14.76 11.03
N LYS A 45 -3.33 -14.37 10.88
CA LYS A 45 -4.04 -13.51 11.83
C LYS A 45 -5.50 -13.98 11.96
N SER A 46 -5.96 -14.19 13.19
CA SER A 46 -7.37 -14.55 13.46
C SER A 46 -8.36 -13.43 13.17
N LYS A 47 -7.88 -12.19 13.11
CA LYS A 47 -8.64 -11.01 12.68
C LYS A 47 -7.70 -10.07 11.95
N VAL A 48 -8.09 -9.61 10.77
CA VAL A 48 -7.29 -8.70 9.96
C VAL A 48 -7.83 -7.28 10.09
N PHE A 49 -6.96 -6.32 10.39
CA PHE A 49 -7.26 -4.89 10.25
C PHE A 49 -6.57 -4.36 8.99
N PHE A 50 -7.36 -3.83 8.07
CA PHE A 50 -6.90 -3.25 6.81
C PHE A 50 -6.87 -1.73 6.88
N MET A 51 -5.81 -1.12 6.37
CA MET A 51 -5.75 0.32 6.13
C MET A 51 -5.04 0.64 4.82
N ARG A 52 -5.51 1.70 4.16
CA ARG A 52 -4.89 2.27 2.96
C ARG A 52 -4.47 3.71 3.24
N TYR A 53 -3.26 4.08 2.83
CA TYR A 53 -2.76 5.45 2.93
C TYR A 53 -1.91 5.81 1.73
N ASP A 54 -1.74 7.13 1.52
CA ASP A 54 -0.89 7.69 0.49
C ASP A 54 0.33 8.34 1.12
N ALA A 55 1.53 7.89 0.75
CA ALA A 55 2.77 8.57 1.11
C ALA A 55 3.10 9.59 0.03
N ARG A 56 2.94 10.88 0.35
CA ARG A 56 3.19 12.01 -0.53
C ARG A 56 4.46 12.74 -0.10
N PHE A 57 5.33 13.06 -1.04
CA PHE A 57 6.47 13.94 -0.75
C PHE A 57 5.98 15.36 -0.40
N PRO A 58 6.72 16.10 0.43
CA PRO A 58 6.43 17.51 0.69
C PRO A 58 6.32 18.30 -0.62
N GLN A 59 5.34 19.21 -0.69
CA GLN A 59 5.02 19.94 -1.93
C GLN A 59 6.18 20.84 -2.41
N ASP A 60 7.05 21.25 -1.49
CA ASP A 60 8.21 22.10 -1.76
C ASP A 60 9.47 21.31 -2.17
N ASP A 61 9.45 19.98 -2.08
CA ASP A 61 10.64 19.12 -2.23
C ASP A 61 10.48 18.13 -3.40
N CYS A 62 10.05 18.66 -4.54
CA CYS A 62 9.70 17.89 -5.75
C CYS A 62 10.93 17.37 -6.51
N GLU A 63 12.12 17.92 -6.25
CA GLU A 63 13.34 17.57 -6.99
C GLU A 63 13.94 16.22 -6.54
N HIS A 64 13.48 15.68 -5.41
CA HIS A 64 14.07 14.50 -4.76
C HIS A 64 13.07 13.40 -4.38
N ALA A 65 12.00 13.23 -5.16
CA ALA A 65 11.07 12.10 -5.03
C ALA A 65 11.75 10.76 -5.39
N ASP A 66 12.64 10.28 -4.52
CA ASP A 66 13.38 9.03 -4.69
C ASP A 66 12.71 7.88 -3.93
N ASN A 67 12.78 6.69 -4.53
CA ASN A 67 12.37 5.43 -3.91
C ASN A 67 13.12 5.17 -2.60
N HIS A 68 14.34 5.68 -2.44
CA HIS A 68 15.12 5.48 -1.22
C HIS A 68 14.41 6.05 0.02
N SER A 69 13.93 7.28 -0.05
CA SER A 69 13.23 7.94 1.07
C SER A 69 11.96 7.17 1.47
N PHE A 70 11.14 6.79 0.49
CA PHE A 70 9.97 5.94 0.75
C PHE A 70 10.34 4.60 1.37
N ARG A 71 11.37 3.91 0.87
CA ARG A 71 11.82 2.62 1.41
C ARG A 71 12.31 2.74 2.85
N SER A 72 13.07 3.79 3.16
CA SER A 72 13.59 4.05 4.51
C SER A 72 12.44 4.26 5.51
N PHE A 73 11.51 5.16 5.17
CA PHE A 73 10.28 5.39 5.93
C PHE A 73 9.49 4.10 6.15
N GLN A 74 9.20 3.38 5.06
CA GLN A 74 8.37 2.19 5.12
C GLN A 74 9.03 1.12 6.00
N ALA A 75 10.36 0.94 5.89
CA ALA A 75 11.10 0.02 6.74
C ALA A 75 11.02 0.40 8.23
N ASN A 76 11.18 1.68 8.55
CA ASN A 76 11.06 2.20 9.92
C ASN A 76 9.63 2.04 10.47
N PHE A 77 8.62 2.31 9.64
CA PHE A 77 7.23 2.16 10.04
C PHE A 77 6.87 0.70 10.28
N MET A 78 7.25 -0.21 9.38
CA MET A 78 7.04 -1.65 9.59
C MET A 78 7.76 -2.15 10.83
N LYS A 79 9.00 -1.69 11.09
CA LYS A 79 9.74 -2.02 12.31
C LYS A 79 9.03 -1.54 13.58
N ASN A 80 8.45 -0.33 13.56
CA ASN A 80 7.67 0.19 14.68
C ASN A 80 6.44 -0.68 14.98
N LEU A 81 5.67 -1.02 13.93
CA LEU A 81 4.47 -1.85 14.05
C LEU A 81 4.79 -3.29 14.49
N SER A 82 5.87 -3.87 13.96
CA SER A 82 6.36 -5.19 14.36
C SER A 82 6.75 -5.25 15.82
N ARG A 83 7.43 -4.22 16.36
CA ARG A 83 7.78 -4.11 17.79
C ARG A 83 6.56 -4.02 18.71
N LYS A 84 5.43 -3.51 18.20
CA LYS A 84 4.13 -3.54 18.88
C LYS A 84 3.40 -4.89 18.74
N GLY A 85 4.02 -5.85 18.04
CA GLY A 85 3.45 -7.17 17.80
C GLY A 85 2.26 -7.19 16.84
N LEU A 86 2.15 -6.20 15.94
CA LEU A 86 1.00 -6.04 15.03
C LEU A 86 1.10 -6.88 13.74
N LYS A 87 2.18 -7.64 13.55
CA LYS A 87 2.41 -8.53 12.38
C LYS A 87 2.16 -7.83 11.02
N PRO A 88 2.81 -6.69 10.74
CA PRO A 88 2.51 -5.88 9.57
C PRO A 88 2.90 -6.57 8.26
N GLN A 89 2.04 -6.42 7.25
CA GLN A 89 2.26 -6.83 5.86
C GLN A 89 1.73 -5.74 4.94
N TYR A 90 2.36 -5.50 3.79
CA TYR A 90 1.95 -4.40 2.93
C TYR A 90 2.24 -4.65 1.45
N VAL A 91 1.50 -3.92 0.61
CA VAL A 91 1.83 -3.70 -0.80
C VAL A 91 1.91 -2.20 -1.03
N ALA A 92 2.95 -1.75 -1.71
CA ALA A 92 3.13 -0.35 -2.09
C ALA A 92 3.32 -0.22 -3.61
N VAL A 93 2.63 0.74 -4.22
CA VAL A 93 2.73 1.04 -5.64
C VAL A 93 3.01 2.53 -5.80
N ARG A 94 4.06 2.87 -6.54
CA ARG A 94 4.36 4.25 -6.93
C ARG A 94 3.50 4.64 -8.12
N GLU A 95 2.85 5.79 -8.06
CA GLU A 95 2.19 6.34 -9.23
C GLU A 95 3.22 6.63 -10.33
N GLN A 96 2.99 6.08 -11.53
CA GLN A 96 3.81 6.39 -12.71
C GLN A 96 3.13 7.50 -13.51
N SER A 97 3.11 8.69 -12.92
CA SER A 97 2.67 9.91 -13.62
C SER A 97 3.89 10.75 -14.02
N ARG A 98 3.76 11.49 -15.14
CA ARG A 98 4.70 12.57 -15.50
C ARG A 98 4.50 13.81 -14.63
N GLU A 99 3.49 13.80 -13.75
CA GLU A 99 3.24 14.89 -12.83
C GLU A 99 4.35 15.06 -11.80
N LYS A 100 4.52 16.31 -11.38
CA LYS A 100 5.58 16.74 -10.44
C LYS A 100 5.43 16.12 -9.05
N HIS A 101 4.23 15.65 -8.68
CA HIS A 101 3.92 15.20 -7.32
C HIS A 101 3.69 13.69 -7.27
N GLN A 102 4.78 12.93 -7.31
CA GLN A 102 4.70 11.49 -7.21
C GLN A 102 4.33 11.07 -5.79
N HIS A 103 3.53 10.01 -5.68
CA HIS A 103 3.12 9.44 -4.41
C HIS A 103 3.05 7.91 -4.46
N TYR A 104 3.04 7.30 -3.29
CA TYR A 104 2.89 5.86 -3.14
C TYR A 104 1.53 5.55 -2.53
N HIS A 105 0.79 4.66 -3.19
CA HIS A 105 -0.38 4.03 -2.61
C HIS A 105 0.05 2.79 -1.83
N VAL A 106 -0.34 2.73 -0.55
CA VAL A 106 0.04 1.61 0.31
C VAL A 106 -1.20 0.97 0.91
N CYS A 107 -1.31 -0.33 0.74
CA CYS A 107 -2.22 -1.20 1.47
C CYS A 107 -1.45 -1.90 2.60
N LEU A 108 -1.96 -1.84 3.83
CA LEU A 108 -1.33 -2.40 5.02
C LEU A 108 -2.34 -3.24 5.81
N TRP A 109 -1.90 -4.44 6.19
CA TRP A 109 -2.65 -5.38 7.01
C TRP A 109 -1.98 -5.59 8.35
N LEU A 110 -2.76 -5.49 9.43
CA LEU A 110 -2.32 -5.63 10.82
C LEU A 110 -3.17 -6.65 11.57
N ASP A 111 -2.68 -7.11 12.72
CA ASP A 111 -3.43 -7.91 13.67
C ASP A 111 -4.61 -7.11 14.25
N GLY A 112 -5.81 -7.43 13.76
CA GLY A 112 -7.04 -6.75 14.13
C GLY A 112 -7.48 -7.00 15.57
N ASN A 113 -6.98 -8.04 16.24
CA ASN A 113 -7.26 -8.22 17.67
C ASN A 113 -6.51 -7.20 18.54
N LYS A 114 -5.43 -6.60 18.01
CA LYS A 114 -4.62 -5.60 18.72
C LYS A 114 -4.92 -4.17 18.30
N THR A 115 -5.52 -3.96 17.13
CA THR A 115 -5.86 -2.63 16.63
C THR A 115 -7.17 -2.64 15.84
N GLN A 116 -7.96 -1.60 16.03
CA GLN A 116 -9.22 -1.37 15.31
C GLN A 116 -9.35 0.08 14.81
N SER A 117 -8.33 0.91 15.01
CA SER A 117 -8.33 2.32 14.59
C SER A 117 -7.06 2.65 13.82
N ILE A 118 -7.24 3.45 12.77
CA ILE A 118 -6.16 3.91 11.91
C ILE A 118 -5.38 5.09 12.53
N HIS A 119 -5.99 5.82 13.46
CA HIS A 119 -5.52 7.14 13.93
C HIS A 119 -4.08 7.14 14.43
N ASN A 120 -3.75 6.25 15.38
CA ASN A 120 -2.42 6.16 15.97
C ASN A 120 -1.35 5.71 14.96
N HIS A 121 -1.76 4.91 13.97
CA HIS A 121 -0.86 4.42 12.92
C HIS A 121 -0.49 5.53 11.95
N ILE A 122 -1.46 6.38 11.58
CA ILE A 122 -1.22 7.55 10.73
C ILE A 122 -0.32 8.56 11.46
N GLN A 123 -0.62 8.92 12.71
CA GLN A 123 0.26 9.83 13.47
C GLN A 123 1.69 9.31 13.58
N THR A 124 1.85 7.99 13.77
CA THR A 124 3.17 7.36 13.79
C THR A 124 3.84 7.44 12.42
N ALA A 125 3.11 7.16 11.35
CA ALA A 125 3.60 7.23 9.98
C ALA A 125 4.04 8.65 9.62
N GLU A 126 3.23 9.67 9.90
CA GLU A 126 3.54 11.07 9.64
C GLU A 126 4.81 11.52 10.36
N ARG A 127 4.98 11.13 11.63
CA ARG A 127 6.19 11.42 12.40
C ARG A 127 7.43 10.77 11.78
N LEU A 128 7.32 9.52 11.31
CA LEU A 128 8.43 8.79 10.67
C LEU A 128 8.69 9.24 9.23
N TRP A 129 7.71 9.86 8.57
CA TRP A 129 7.87 10.37 7.22
C TRP A 129 8.62 11.70 7.19
N ARG A 130 8.54 12.47 8.28
CA ARG A 130 9.23 13.76 8.45
C ARG A 130 10.61 13.65 9.11
N SER A 131 11.04 12.44 9.50
CA SER A 131 12.32 12.18 10.18
C SER A 131 13.41 11.79 9.21
#